data_AF-A0A6L8GHV3-F1
#
_entry.id   AF-A0A6L8GHV3-F1
#
_cell.length_a   1.000
_cell.length_b   1.000
_cell.length_c   1.000
_cell.angle_alpha   90.00
_cell.angle_beta   90.00
_cell.angle_gamma   90.00
#
_symmetry.space_group_name_H-M   'P 1'
#
loop_
_entity.id
_entity.type
_entity.pdbx_description
1 polymer ?
#
loop_
_entity_poly.entity_id
_entity_poly.type
_entity_poly.pdbx_seq_one_letter_code
_entity_poly.pdbx_strand_id
1 'polypeptide(L)'
;MAVGGLLACGAPGGGGSPDPPPADAPAAAEPERQYLLERVDDAAIVQLYADGFSDLPLREKTLIWHLYQAALAGRDIFYDQRYAHNLEMRVVLEELLVHGGALEPSALEEIHRYAKLFWINTGPFNNLTARRFVLHLTPEAFGAAVHAAASGGAGLPLRDGESVDQLVSRLEPLFLDPDVDPIVTNKSPAAGEDLLLASANNLYDGVSMADLADFEERYPLNSRLVKRNGRLHEEVYSIDGRYGAEIAGIVKHLEAAAPYASEPMAVALEALVQWYRTGEPADRREYDIAWVADRESPVDTINGFTEVYMDARGVKGAWEALVFYVNREKTEAIRTLAEHAQWFEDHMPWDPRYRKAGVRGITANAIDVVVEMGDSGPITPIGINLPNDQTVREEHGSKSVSLTNVVEAYDLSRPPAYRAEFTWDAAEDARAERWGAFAGDMTVNMHEVIGHASGQVAEHVGGNPQTFLKEQYSALEEARADLVALYFIADPKLVEIGVVDAEHHEEVILAEYEAYARNAILQLRRVREGSQLEQDHMRNRQMVVHWLIDNTDA
;
A
#
# COMPACT_ATOMS: atom_id res chain seq x y z
N MET A 1 12.07 70.26 14.96
CA MET A 1 11.69 71.58 15.55
C MET A 1 10.74 71.31 16.71
N ALA A 2 11.03 71.92 17.87
CA ALA A 2 10.15 72.28 19.00
C ALA A 2 9.04 71.28 19.44
N VAL A 3 9.13 70.62 20.59
CA VAL A 3 8.99 71.10 21.99
C VAL A 3 7.56 71.53 22.38
N GLY A 4 7.04 70.91 23.45
CA GLY A 4 5.93 71.37 24.30
C GLY A 4 4.99 70.19 24.64
N GLY A 5 4.85 69.66 25.85
CA GLY A 5 5.18 70.13 27.19
C GLY A 5 3.96 70.77 27.85
N LEU A 6 3.24 70.05 28.72
CA LEU A 6 2.53 70.60 29.88
C LEU A 6 1.97 69.50 30.82
N LEU A 7 2.37 69.60 32.08
CA LEU A 7 1.89 68.86 33.24
C LEU A 7 0.54 69.41 33.74
N ALA A 8 -0.25 68.55 34.39
CA ALA A 8 -1.15 68.96 35.48
C ALA A 8 -1.22 67.84 36.54
N CYS A 9 -1.13 68.23 37.81
CA CYS A 9 -1.10 67.40 39.01
C CYS A 9 -2.48 67.30 39.71
N GLY A 10 -2.69 66.22 40.48
CA GLY A 10 -3.70 66.11 41.56
C GLY A 10 -4.15 64.65 41.78
N ALA A 11 -3.53 63.88 42.68
CA ALA A 11 -3.83 63.71 44.12
C ALA A 11 -4.44 62.29 44.40
N PRO A 12 -4.27 61.71 45.61
CA PRO A 12 -3.87 60.31 45.78
C PRO A 12 -5.00 59.36 46.23
N GLY A 13 -4.85 58.07 45.96
CA GLY A 13 -5.63 57.05 46.67
C GLY A 13 -5.64 55.67 46.02
N GLY A 14 -5.36 54.65 46.82
CA GLY A 14 -5.78 53.26 46.57
C GLY A 14 -4.68 52.36 46.03
N GLY A 15 -4.00 51.64 46.92
CA GLY A 15 -3.25 50.45 46.55
C GLY A 15 -4.21 49.38 46.05
N GLY A 16 -4.00 48.95 44.81
CA GLY A 16 -4.55 47.74 44.21
C GLY A 16 -3.42 47.08 43.43
N SER A 17 -3.21 45.79 43.66
CA SER A 17 -2.25 44.94 42.94
C SER A 17 -2.47 45.06 41.42
N PRO A 18 -1.43 44.95 40.58
CA PRO A 18 -1.62 44.98 39.13
C PRO A 18 -2.44 43.77 38.68
N ASP A 19 -3.51 44.02 37.92
CA ASP A 19 -4.26 42.96 37.24
C ASP A 19 -3.31 42.20 36.28
N PRO A 20 -3.44 40.86 36.19
CA PRO A 20 -2.71 40.09 35.18
C PRO A 20 -3.11 40.56 33.77
N PRO A 21 -2.21 40.46 32.78
CA PRO A 21 -2.54 40.83 31.42
C PRO A 21 -3.75 40.02 30.94
N PRO A 22 -4.62 40.59 30.07
CA PRO A 22 -5.76 39.87 29.56
C PRO A 22 -5.26 38.58 28.88
N ALA A 23 -5.82 37.45 29.29
CA ALA A 23 -5.58 36.17 28.65
C ALA A 23 -5.79 36.34 27.15
N ASP A 24 -4.81 35.91 26.36
CA ASP A 24 -4.93 35.84 24.90
C ASP A 24 -6.29 35.21 24.56
N ALA A 25 -7.04 35.90 23.71
CA ALA A 25 -8.25 35.34 23.14
C ALA A 25 -7.89 33.95 22.59
N PRO A 26 -8.72 32.91 22.83
CA PRO A 26 -8.43 31.59 22.28
C PRO A 26 -8.21 31.76 20.78
N ALA A 27 -7.04 31.32 20.31
CA ALA A 27 -6.79 31.19 18.89
C ALA A 27 -8.03 30.52 18.28
N ALA A 28 -8.56 31.10 17.21
CA ALA A 28 -9.66 30.48 16.49
C ALA A 28 -9.26 29.03 16.25
N ALA A 29 -10.03 28.09 16.80
CA ALA A 29 -9.75 26.67 16.62
C ALA A 29 -9.63 26.43 15.12
N GLU A 30 -8.48 25.92 14.69
CA GLU A 30 -8.36 25.45 13.32
C GLU A 30 -9.51 24.47 13.07
N PRO A 31 -10.19 24.56 11.92
CA PRO A 31 -11.27 23.63 11.64
C PRO A 31 -10.75 22.21 11.80
N GLU A 32 -11.48 21.39 12.56
CA GLU A 32 -11.14 20.00 12.83
C GLU A 32 -10.83 19.29 11.51
N ARG A 33 -9.60 18.79 11.38
CA ARG A 33 -9.08 18.22 10.15
C ARG A 33 -9.87 16.95 9.80
N GLN A 34 -10.53 16.96 8.65
CA GLN A 34 -11.33 15.80 8.22
C GLN A 34 -10.42 14.73 7.61
N TYR A 35 -10.35 13.56 8.24
CA TYR A 35 -9.67 12.38 7.69
C TYR A 35 -10.65 11.39 7.06
N LEU A 36 -11.77 11.06 7.73
CA LEU A 36 -12.81 10.21 7.14
C LEU A 36 -13.74 11.03 6.24
N LEU A 37 -13.68 10.79 4.93
CA LEU A 37 -14.52 11.49 3.95
C LEU A 37 -15.90 10.85 3.83
N GLU A 38 -15.93 9.54 3.61
CA GLU A 38 -17.16 8.77 3.51
C GLU A 38 -16.93 7.27 3.76
N ARG A 39 -18.03 6.53 3.86
CA ARG A 39 -18.02 5.06 3.87
C ARG A 39 -18.91 4.56 2.74
N VAL A 40 -18.39 3.63 1.95
CA VAL A 40 -19.11 2.95 0.87
C VAL A 40 -19.03 1.46 1.18
N ASP A 41 -20.17 0.89 1.58
CA ASP A 41 -20.25 -0.45 2.16
C ASP A 41 -19.20 -0.65 3.26
N ASP A 42 -18.20 -1.50 3.00
CA ASP A 42 -17.16 -1.89 3.96
C ASP A 42 -15.86 -1.09 3.76
N ALA A 43 -15.80 -0.22 2.75
CA ALA A 43 -14.66 0.64 2.47
C ALA A 43 -14.83 2.02 3.13
N ALA A 44 -13.80 2.47 3.85
CA ALA A 44 -13.67 3.84 4.31
C ALA A 44 -12.80 4.61 3.32
N ILE A 45 -13.30 5.76 2.85
CA ILE A 45 -12.50 6.69 2.05
C ILE A 45 -11.85 7.68 2.99
N VAL A 46 -10.52 7.63 3.04
CA VAL A 46 -9.71 8.40 3.97
C VAL A 46 -8.87 9.41 3.20
N GLN A 47 -8.87 10.65 3.66
CA GLN A 47 -8.02 11.70 3.13
C GLN A 47 -6.63 11.61 3.74
N LEU A 48 -5.62 11.53 2.87
CA LEU A 48 -4.22 11.69 3.23
C LEU A 48 -3.81 13.14 3.11
N TYR A 49 -2.85 13.54 3.93
CA TYR A 49 -2.26 14.87 3.88
C TYR A 49 -0.73 14.78 3.80
N ALA A 50 -0.13 15.59 2.94
CA ALA A 50 1.31 15.65 2.71
C ALA A 50 1.81 17.06 3.04
N ASP A 51 1.71 17.44 4.32
CA ASP A 51 1.88 18.85 4.75
C ASP A 51 3.28 19.40 4.45
N GLY A 52 4.30 18.57 4.64
CA GLY A 52 5.70 18.91 4.34
C GLY A 52 5.95 19.23 2.86
N PHE A 53 5.06 18.86 1.94
CA PHE A 53 5.17 19.21 0.52
C PHE A 53 5.28 20.73 0.31
N SER A 54 4.58 21.53 1.11
CA SER A 54 4.57 22.99 0.97
C SER A 54 5.92 23.63 1.27
N ASP A 55 6.75 22.98 2.10
CA ASP A 55 8.06 23.46 2.50
C ASP A 55 9.20 23.00 1.57
N LEU A 56 8.92 22.03 0.69
CA LEU A 56 9.90 21.56 -0.28
C LEU A 56 10.33 22.70 -1.24
N PRO A 57 11.62 22.77 -1.62
CA PRO A 57 12.05 23.71 -2.65
C PRO A 57 11.38 23.41 -4.01
N LEU A 58 11.34 24.41 -4.89
CA LEU A 58 10.64 24.30 -6.18
C LEU A 58 11.18 23.16 -7.05
N ARG A 59 12.47 22.84 -6.91
CA ARG A 59 13.13 21.76 -7.63
C ARG A 59 12.52 20.40 -7.26
N GLU A 60 12.40 20.09 -5.98
CA GLU A 60 11.76 18.87 -5.47
C GLU A 60 10.27 18.82 -5.81
N LYS A 61 9.56 19.95 -5.73
CA LYS A 61 8.15 20.02 -6.16
C LYS A 61 7.96 19.70 -7.64
N THR A 62 8.88 20.16 -8.48
CA THR A 62 8.84 19.90 -9.93
C THR A 62 9.20 18.44 -10.23
N LEU A 63 10.19 17.89 -9.52
CA LEU A 63 10.50 16.47 -9.55
C LEU A 63 9.27 15.62 -9.19
N ILE A 64 8.65 15.87 -8.03
CA ILE A 64 7.42 15.19 -7.57
C ILE A 64 6.31 15.30 -8.62
N TRP A 65 6.11 16.48 -9.21
CA TRP A 65 5.09 16.65 -10.25
C TRP A 65 5.32 15.72 -11.45
N HIS A 66 6.55 15.61 -11.94
CA HIS A 66 6.85 14.69 -13.04
C HIS A 66 6.65 13.23 -12.63
N LEU A 67 7.12 12.82 -11.44
CA LEU A 67 6.94 11.46 -10.93
C LEU A 67 5.45 11.12 -10.75
N TYR A 68 4.64 12.07 -10.28
CA TYR A 68 3.19 11.94 -10.17
C TYR A 68 2.57 11.68 -11.55
N GLN A 69 2.97 12.44 -12.57
CA GLN A 69 2.46 12.24 -13.93
C GLN A 69 2.91 10.89 -14.52
N ALA A 70 4.12 10.40 -14.17
CA ALA A 70 4.55 9.06 -14.52
C ALA A 70 3.67 7.99 -13.85
N ALA A 71 3.34 8.15 -12.56
CA ALA A 71 2.42 7.27 -11.86
C ALA A 71 1.02 7.26 -12.50
N LEU A 72 0.47 8.42 -12.85
CA LEU A 72 -0.82 8.50 -13.55
C LEU A 72 -0.82 7.78 -14.90
N ALA A 73 0.27 7.89 -15.65
CA ALA A 73 0.38 7.27 -16.98
C ALA A 73 0.32 5.73 -16.93
N GLY A 74 0.73 5.12 -15.82
CA GLY A 74 0.68 3.67 -15.63
C GLY A 74 -0.61 3.13 -15.00
N ARG A 75 -1.52 3.99 -14.54
CA ARG A 75 -2.77 3.58 -13.86
C ARG A 75 -3.50 2.44 -14.57
N ASP A 76 -3.65 2.55 -15.89
CA ASP A 76 -4.46 1.62 -16.68
C ASP A 76 -3.81 0.25 -16.88
N ILE A 77 -2.48 0.15 -16.72
CA ILE A 77 -1.75 -1.12 -16.71
C ILE A 77 -2.32 -2.02 -15.62
N PHE A 78 -2.50 -1.48 -14.42
CA PHE A 78 -2.95 -2.27 -13.29
C PHE A 78 -4.43 -2.66 -13.37
N TYR A 79 -5.29 -1.77 -13.90
CA TYR A 79 -6.67 -2.13 -14.22
C TYR A 79 -6.69 -3.36 -15.16
N ASP A 80 -5.91 -3.34 -16.23
CA ASP A 80 -5.87 -4.47 -17.17
C ASP A 80 -5.25 -5.74 -16.55
N GLN A 81 -4.18 -5.62 -15.77
CA GLN A 81 -3.58 -6.77 -15.07
C GLN A 81 -4.56 -7.44 -14.11
N ARG A 82 -5.38 -6.65 -13.40
CA ARG A 82 -6.37 -7.19 -12.46
C ARG A 82 -7.49 -7.96 -13.12
N TYR A 83 -7.95 -7.53 -14.29
CA TYR A 83 -9.01 -8.23 -15.01
C TYR A 83 -9.10 -7.73 -16.44
N ALA A 84 -9.14 -8.65 -17.41
CA ALA A 84 -9.12 -8.31 -18.84
C ALA A 84 -10.26 -7.39 -19.29
N HIS A 85 -11.35 -7.32 -18.52
CA HIS A 85 -12.52 -6.51 -18.83
C HIS A 85 -12.58 -5.18 -18.07
N ASN A 86 -11.64 -4.90 -17.16
CA ASN A 86 -11.71 -3.74 -16.27
C ASN A 86 -11.77 -2.42 -17.01
N LEU A 87 -10.98 -2.22 -18.07
CA LEU A 87 -10.97 -0.96 -18.81
C LEU A 87 -12.31 -0.72 -19.53
N GLU A 88 -12.88 -1.74 -20.18
CA GLU A 88 -14.21 -1.65 -20.80
C GLU A 88 -15.30 -1.38 -19.76
N MET A 89 -15.28 -2.12 -18.63
CA MET A 89 -16.23 -1.92 -17.53
C MET A 89 -16.13 -0.50 -16.94
N ARG A 90 -14.92 0.00 -16.74
CA ARG A 90 -14.68 1.36 -16.22
C ARG A 90 -15.29 2.41 -17.13
N VAL A 91 -15.08 2.31 -18.44
CA VAL A 91 -15.68 3.24 -19.42
C VAL A 91 -17.20 3.21 -19.30
N VAL A 92 -17.83 2.02 -19.27
CA VAL A 92 -19.30 1.95 -19.11
C VAL A 92 -19.76 2.65 -17.83
N LEU A 93 -19.11 2.40 -16.69
CA LEU A 93 -19.47 3.04 -15.43
C LEU A 93 -19.31 4.56 -15.47
N GLU A 94 -18.16 5.05 -15.96
CA GLU A 94 -17.87 6.48 -16.07
C GLU A 94 -18.87 7.19 -16.99
N GLU A 95 -19.21 6.57 -18.13
CA GLU A 95 -20.23 7.07 -19.04
C GLU A 95 -21.64 7.07 -18.43
N LEU A 96 -21.99 6.05 -17.65
CA LEU A 96 -23.25 6.01 -16.89
C LEU A 96 -23.30 7.12 -15.83
N LEU A 97 -22.19 7.47 -15.18
CA LEU A 97 -22.14 8.57 -14.21
C LEU A 97 -22.30 9.93 -14.89
N VAL A 98 -21.66 10.14 -16.04
CA VAL A 98 -21.70 11.41 -16.77
C VAL A 98 -23.04 11.63 -17.46
N HIS A 99 -23.61 10.59 -18.06
CA HIS A 99 -24.83 10.67 -18.88
C HIS A 99 -26.08 10.10 -18.19
N GLY A 100 -25.97 9.62 -16.95
CA GLY A 100 -27.06 8.98 -16.20
C GLY A 100 -28.06 9.93 -15.52
N GLY A 101 -28.04 11.22 -15.81
CA GLY A 101 -28.95 12.20 -15.18
C GLY A 101 -30.46 11.94 -15.45
N ALA A 102 -30.80 11.07 -16.40
CA ALA A 102 -32.17 10.66 -16.70
C ALA A 102 -32.57 9.31 -16.07
N LEU A 103 -31.69 8.68 -15.28
CA LEU A 103 -31.97 7.41 -14.60
C LEU A 103 -32.87 7.61 -13.37
N GLU A 104 -33.58 6.54 -13.00
CA GLU A 104 -34.29 6.50 -11.71
C GLU A 104 -33.31 6.74 -10.54
N PRO A 105 -33.68 7.53 -9.52
CA PRO A 105 -32.75 7.92 -8.46
C PRO A 105 -32.06 6.74 -7.75
N SER A 106 -32.78 5.65 -7.49
CA SER A 106 -32.21 4.47 -6.85
C SER A 106 -31.22 3.72 -7.74
N ALA A 107 -31.42 3.74 -9.07
CA ALA A 107 -30.48 3.15 -10.00
C ALA A 107 -29.19 3.98 -10.07
N LEU A 108 -29.31 5.31 -10.06
CA LEU A 108 -28.15 6.20 -10.03
C LEU A 108 -27.36 6.07 -8.72
N GLU A 109 -28.05 5.95 -7.57
CA GLU A 109 -27.42 5.71 -6.28
C GLU A 109 -26.63 4.40 -6.25
N GLU A 110 -27.20 3.32 -6.81
CA GLU A 110 -26.53 2.03 -6.93
C GLU A 110 -25.32 2.08 -7.88
N ILE A 111 -25.42 2.77 -9.02
CA ILE A 111 -24.29 3.01 -9.93
C ILE A 111 -23.19 3.81 -9.22
N HIS A 112 -23.54 4.84 -8.43
CA HIS A 112 -22.58 5.61 -7.64
C HIS A 112 -21.87 4.72 -6.61
N ARG A 113 -22.61 3.89 -5.87
CA ARG A 113 -22.05 2.93 -4.90
C ARG A 113 -21.05 2.01 -5.59
N TYR A 114 -21.47 1.34 -6.66
CA TYR A 114 -20.63 0.39 -7.37
C TYR A 114 -19.41 1.04 -8.02
N ALA A 115 -19.54 2.21 -8.65
CA ALA A 115 -18.43 2.90 -9.27
C ALA A 115 -17.34 3.28 -8.26
N LYS A 116 -17.73 3.75 -7.07
CA LYS A 116 -16.78 4.04 -5.99
C LYS A 116 -16.04 2.78 -5.55
N LEU A 117 -16.75 1.68 -5.33
CA LEU A 117 -16.11 0.40 -5.00
C LEU A 117 -15.20 -0.09 -6.13
N PHE A 118 -15.62 0.05 -7.39
CA PHE A 118 -14.84 -0.33 -8.56
C PHE A 118 -13.54 0.46 -8.65
N TRP A 119 -13.56 1.77 -8.39
CA TRP A 119 -12.34 2.59 -8.39
C TRP A 119 -11.44 2.29 -7.19
N ILE A 120 -12.00 2.12 -5.99
CA ILE A 120 -11.24 1.78 -4.78
C ILE A 120 -10.53 0.43 -4.95
N ASN A 121 -11.19 -0.52 -5.62
CA ASN A 121 -10.65 -1.86 -5.80
C ASN A 121 -9.91 -2.10 -7.12
N THR A 122 -9.86 -1.10 -7.99
CA THR A 122 -9.29 -1.22 -9.34
C THR A 122 -9.91 -2.40 -10.11
N GLY A 123 -11.25 -2.51 -10.06
CA GLY A 123 -12.02 -3.58 -10.69
C GLY A 123 -13.19 -4.09 -9.84
N PRO A 124 -13.92 -5.11 -10.32
CA PRO A 124 -15.12 -5.63 -9.68
C PRO A 124 -14.84 -6.65 -8.56
N PHE A 125 -13.63 -6.64 -7.98
CA PHE A 125 -13.18 -7.62 -7.00
C PHE A 125 -12.76 -6.95 -5.71
N ASN A 126 -13.20 -7.45 -4.56
CA ASN A 126 -12.81 -6.89 -3.27
C ASN A 126 -11.32 -7.15 -3.00
N ASN A 127 -10.57 -6.10 -2.66
CA ASN A 127 -9.13 -6.16 -2.39
C ASN A 127 -8.73 -7.07 -1.22
N LEU A 128 -9.61 -7.30 -0.25
CA LEU A 128 -9.33 -8.12 0.93
C LEU A 128 -9.68 -9.59 0.71
N THR A 129 -10.80 -9.87 0.03
CA THR A 129 -11.31 -11.24 -0.14
C THR A 129 -11.04 -11.83 -1.52
N ALA A 130 -10.53 -11.02 -2.46
CA ALA A 130 -10.39 -11.33 -3.88
C ALA A 130 -11.69 -11.68 -4.61
N ARG A 131 -12.86 -11.60 -3.94
CA ARG A 131 -14.16 -12.03 -4.49
C ARG A 131 -14.82 -10.93 -5.30
N ARG A 132 -15.56 -11.34 -6.35
CA ARG A 132 -16.39 -10.43 -7.14
C ARG A 132 -17.47 -9.78 -6.27
N PHE A 133 -17.71 -8.49 -6.51
CA PHE A 133 -18.93 -7.79 -6.10
C PHE A 133 -19.66 -7.28 -7.36
N VAL A 134 -20.99 -7.15 -7.26
CA VAL A 134 -21.87 -6.87 -8.41
C VAL A 134 -22.70 -5.60 -8.19
N LEU A 135 -23.24 -5.08 -9.29
CA LEU A 135 -24.29 -4.08 -9.31
C LEU A 135 -25.61 -4.74 -8.87
N HIS A 136 -26.34 -4.09 -7.97
CA HIS A 136 -27.67 -4.52 -7.53
C HIS A 136 -28.78 -3.95 -8.41
N LEU A 137 -28.65 -4.13 -9.72
CA LEU A 137 -29.66 -3.77 -10.72
C LEU A 137 -30.23 -5.03 -11.37
N THR A 138 -31.46 -4.95 -11.86
CA THR A 138 -31.97 -6.01 -12.75
C THR A 138 -31.32 -5.85 -14.14
N PRO A 139 -31.21 -6.94 -14.92
CA PRO A 139 -30.79 -6.88 -16.32
C PRO A 139 -31.50 -5.78 -17.13
N GLU A 140 -32.81 -5.65 -16.97
CA GLU A 140 -33.60 -4.64 -17.67
C GLU A 140 -33.23 -3.22 -17.24
N ALA A 141 -33.00 -3.00 -15.95
CA ALA A 141 -32.61 -1.70 -15.42
C ALA A 141 -31.19 -1.31 -15.87
N PHE A 142 -30.26 -2.27 -15.87
CA PHE A 142 -28.90 -2.06 -16.38
C PHE A 142 -28.92 -1.74 -17.87
N GLY A 143 -29.61 -2.54 -18.68
CA GLY A 143 -29.75 -2.29 -20.13
C GLY A 143 -30.39 -0.93 -20.41
N ALA A 144 -31.49 -0.59 -19.73
CA ALA A 144 -32.13 0.71 -19.85
C ALA A 144 -31.17 1.86 -19.50
N ALA A 145 -30.32 1.69 -18.49
CA ALA A 145 -29.35 2.70 -18.11
C ALA A 145 -28.29 2.93 -19.19
N VAL A 146 -27.73 1.85 -19.76
CA VAL A 146 -26.75 1.94 -20.85
C VAL A 146 -27.38 2.58 -22.10
N HIS A 147 -28.62 2.25 -22.44
CA HIS A 147 -29.34 2.88 -23.55
C HIS A 147 -29.61 4.37 -23.32
N ALA A 148 -29.98 4.75 -22.11
CA ALA A 148 -30.20 6.15 -21.74
C ALA A 148 -28.90 6.96 -21.89
N ALA A 149 -27.79 6.43 -21.37
CA ALA A 149 -26.47 7.06 -21.52
C ALA A 149 -26.06 7.18 -23.00
N ALA A 150 -26.21 6.11 -23.78
CA ALA A 150 -25.94 6.14 -25.22
C ALA A 150 -26.76 7.21 -25.96
N SER A 151 -28.05 7.32 -25.63
CA SER A 151 -28.94 8.36 -26.18
C SER A 151 -28.54 9.77 -25.75
N GLY A 152 -27.91 9.89 -24.58
CA GLY A 152 -27.31 11.11 -24.03
C GLY A 152 -25.94 11.46 -24.60
N GLY A 153 -25.41 10.68 -25.55
CA GLY A 153 -24.13 10.94 -26.22
C GLY A 153 -22.92 10.23 -25.60
N ALA A 154 -23.14 9.21 -24.77
CA ALA A 154 -22.06 8.47 -24.14
C ALA A 154 -21.09 7.79 -25.13
N GLY A 155 -19.79 7.85 -24.81
CA GLY A 155 -18.70 7.19 -25.53
C GLY A 155 -18.52 5.72 -25.16
N LEU A 156 -19.55 4.89 -25.35
CA LEU A 156 -19.52 3.48 -24.95
C LEU A 156 -18.42 2.66 -25.68
N PRO A 157 -17.80 1.66 -25.02
CA PRO A 157 -16.69 0.86 -25.58
C PRO A 157 -17.20 -0.22 -26.54
N LEU A 158 -17.82 0.21 -27.65
CA LEU A 158 -18.32 -0.66 -28.70
C LEU A 158 -17.17 -1.25 -29.52
N ARG A 159 -17.23 -2.55 -29.79
CA ARG A 159 -16.35 -3.21 -30.77
C ARG A 159 -16.78 -2.88 -32.20
N ASP A 160 -15.91 -3.13 -33.17
CA ASP A 160 -16.20 -2.88 -34.59
C ASP A 160 -17.50 -3.56 -35.05
N GLY A 161 -18.51 -2.73 -35.37
CA GLY A 161 -19.84 -3.18 -35.81
C GLY A 161 -20.78 -3.66 -34.68
N GLU A 162 -20.38 -3.51 -33.42
CA GLU A 162 -21.19 -3.86 -32.25
C GLU A 162 -22.29 -2.82 -31.99
N SER A 163 -23.52 -3.29 -31.77
CA SER A 163 -24.63 -2.43 -31.31
C SER A 163 -24.62 -2.26 -29.79
N VAL A 164 -25.35 -1.26 -29.29
CA VAL A 164 -25.53 -1.07 -27.83
C VAL A 164 -26.16 -2.31 -27.19
N ASP A 165 -27.15 -2.94 -27.83
CA ASP A 165 -27.77 -4.18 -27.33
C ASP A 165 -26.75 -5.32 -27.18
N GLN A 166 -25.81 -5.43 -28.14
CA GLN A 166 -24.77 -6.44 -28.12
C GLN A 166 -23.73 -6.17 -27.03
N LEU A 167 -23.38 -4.90 -26.80
CA LEU A 167 -22.53 -4.49 -25.68
C LEU A 167 -23.18 -4.80 -24.34
N VAL A 168 -24.46 -4.48 -24.16
CA VAL A 168 -25.21 -4.81 -22.94
C VAL A 168 -25.18 -6.32 -22.73
N SER A 169 -25.56 -7.10 -23.74
CA SER A 169 -25.57 -8.58 -23.65
C SER A 169 -24.21 -9.17 -23.29
N ARG A 170 -23.12 -8.55 -23.75
CA ARG A 170 -21.74 -9.01 -23.50
C ARG A 170 -21.23 -8.65 -22.11
N LEU A 171 -21.54 -7.45 -21.62
CA LEU A 171 -20.98 -6.92 -20.38
C LEU A 171 -21.88 -7.12 -19.17
N GLU A 172 -23.19 -7.31 -19.36
CA GLU A 172 -24.17 -7.50 -18.27
C GLU A 172 -23.74 -8.59 -17.26
N PRO A 173 -23.32 -9.81 -17.68
CA PRO A 173 -22.92 -10.82 -16.71
C PRO A 173 -21.72 -10.38 -15.85
N LEU A 174 -20.80 -9.58 -16.41
CA LEU A 174 -19.64 -9.09 -15.68
C LEU A 174 -20.02 -8.08 -14.59
N PHE A 175 -21.16 -7.39 -14.75
CA PHE A 175 -21.68 -6.44 -13.78
C PHE A 175 -22.65 -7.06 -12.78
N LEU A 176 -23.44 -8.06 -13.19
CA LEU A 176 -24.61 -8.52 -12.43
C LEU A 176 -24.49 -9.96 -11.89
N ASP A 177 -23.63 -10.79 -12.48
CA ASP A 177 -23.53 -12.21 -12.12
C ASP A 177 -22.32 -12.45 -11.19
N PRO A 178 -22.54 -12.82 -9.91
CA PRO A 178 -21.45 -13.09 -8.97
C PRO A 178 -20.69 -14.39 -9.28
N ASP A 179 -21.26 -15.29 -10.09
CA ASP A 179 -20.68 -16.58 -10.42
C ASP A 179 -19.78 -16.53 -11.67
N VAL A 180 -19.87 -15.46 -12.46
CA VAL A 180 -18.93 -15.19 -13.56
C VAL A 180 -17.61 -14.75 -12.96
N ASP A 181 -16.52 -15.49 -13.22
CA ASP A 181 -15.17 -15.15 -12.76
C ASP A 181 -15.18 -14.68 -11.29
N PRO A 182 -15.51 -15.57 -10.33
CA PRO A 182 -15.93 -15.17 -8.98
C PRO A 182 -14.77 -14.72 -8.08
N ILE A 183 -13.52 -14.93 -8.51
CA ILE A 183 -12.31 -14.64 -7.73
C ILE A 183 -11.17 -14.17 -8.64
N VAL A 184 -10.55 -13.05 -8.31
CA VAL A 184 -9.46 -12.48 -9.12
C VAL A 184 -8.16 -13.27 -9.00
N THR A 185 -7.84 -13.73 -7.79
CA THR A 185 -6.65 -14.52 -7.51
C THR A 185 -7.03 -15.62 -6.53
N ASN A 186 -6.97 -16.87 -6.99
CA ASN A 186 -7.32 -18.04 -6.20
C ASN A 186 -6.05 -18.82 -5.83
N LYS A 187 -5.54 -18.60 -4.62
CA LYS A 187 -4.34 -19.31 -4.11
C LYS A 187 -4.66 -20.71 -3.56
N SER A 188 -5.93 -21.00 -3.31
CA SER A 188 -6.40 -22.22 -2.66
C SER A 188 -7.60 -22.84 -3.41
N PRO A 189 -7.43 -23.19 -4.70
CA PRO A 189 -8.53 -23.71 -5.51
C PRO A 189 -9.03 -25.07 -4.99
N ALA A 190 -10.25 -25.45 -5.38
CA ALA A 190 -10.81 -26.74 -4.96
C ALA A 190 -9.98 -27.91 -5.51
N ALA A 191 -10.05 -29.07 -4.85
CA ALA A 191 -9.27 -30.24 -5.26
C ALA A 191 -9.58 -30.63 -6.73
N GLY A 192 -8.55 -30.58 -7.59
CA GLY A 192 -8.65 -30.90 -9.01
C GLY A 192 -8.84 -29.69 -9.93
N GLU A 193 -9.02 -28.49 -9.40
CA GLU A 193 -9.00 -27.24 -10.16
C GLU A 193 -7.55 -26.77 -10.39
N ASP A 194 -7.33 -26.12 -11.53
CA ASP A 194 -6.02 -25.56 -11.87
C ASP A 194 -5.87 -24.16 -11.28
N LEU A 195 -4.73 -23.91 -10.63
CA LEU A 195 -4.43 -22.66 -9.93
C LEU A 195 -4.57 -21.40 -10.81
N LEU A 196 -4.11 -21.47 -12.07
CA LEU A 196 -4.10 -20.34 -12.98
C LEU A 196 -5.46 -20.17 -13.64
N LEU A 197 -6.08 -21.26 -14.08
CA LEU A 197 -7.40 -21.21 -14.70
C LEU A 197 -8.53 -20.87 -13.72
N ALA A 198 -8.31 -21.08 -12.41
CA ALA A 198 -9.25 -20.71 -11.36
C ALA A 198 -9.13 -19.23 -10.90
N SER A 199 -8.20 -18.47 -11.48
CA SER A 199 -7.97 -17.05 -11.17
C SER A 199 -8.39 -16.16 -12.34
N ALA A 200 -9.19 -15.12 -12.09
CA ALA A 200 -9.67 -14.23 -13.15
C ALA A 200 -8.68 -13.12 -13.55
N ASN A 201 -7.59 -12.93 -12.82
CA ASN A 201 -6.58 -11.93 -13.17
C ASN A 201 -5.99 -12.17 -14.57
N ASN A 202 -5.51 -11.09 -15.17
CA ASN A 202 -5.09 -11.09 -16.56
C ASN A 202 -3.58 -11.38 -16.75
N LEU A 203 -2.94 -12.04 -15.78
CA LEU A 203 -1.52 -12.37 -15.83
C LEU A 203 -1.24 -13.59 -16.73
N TYR A 204 -2.26 -14.42 -16.92
CA TYR A 204 -2.22 -15.63 -17.73
C TYR A 204 -3.45 -15.69 -18.66
N ASP A 205 -3.30 -16.25 -19.86
CA ASP A 205 -4.39 -16.38 -20.83
C ASP A 205 -4.42 -17.79 -21.45
N GLY A 206 -5.37 -18.60 -21.00
CA GLY A 206 -5.51 -19.99 -21.45
C GLY A 206 -4.33 -20.89 -21.05
N VAL A 207 -3.59 -20.51 -20.01
CA VAL A 207 -2.44 -21.25 -19.46
C VAL A 207 -2.85 -21.99 -18.20
N SER A 208 -2.46 -23.25 -18.10
CA SER A 208 -2.61 -24.06 -16.88
C SER A 208 -1.26 -24.30 -16.21
N MET A 209 -1.25 -24.69 -14.93
CA MET A 209 -0.02 -25.14 -14.24
C MET A 209 0.66 -26.31 -14.96
N ALA A 210 -0.12 -27.20 -15.59
CA ALA A 210 0.42 -28.32 -16.35
C ALA A 210 1.19 -27.89 -17.62
N ASP A 211 0.81 -26.76 -18.22
CA ASP A 211 1.51 -26.24 -19.40
C ASP A 211 2.91 -25.73 -19.08
N LEU A 212 3.19 -25.44 -17.80
CA LEU A 212 4.42 -24.82 -17.33
C LEU A 212 5.52 -25.82 -16.97
N ALA A 213 5.23 -27.12 -16.94
CA ALA A 213 6.14 -28.14 -16.40
C ALA A 213 7.55 -28.11 -17.02
N ASP A 214 7.64 -27.80 -18.32
CA ASP A 214 8.89 -27.72 -19.08
C ASP A 214 9.10 -26.34 -19.71
N PHE A 215 8.38 -25.31 -19.25
CA PHE A 215 8.48 -23.96 -19.79
C PHE A 215 9.40 -23.12 -18.91
N GLU A 216 10.50 -22.64 -19.50
CA GLU A 216 11.39 -21.68 -18.86
C GLU A 216 10.93 -20.26 -19.21
N GLU A 217 10.38 -19.56 -18.23
CA GLU A 217 10.00 -18.15 -18.36
C GLU A 217 11.24 -17.26 -18.33
N ARG A 218 11.40 -16.44 -19.37
CA ARG A 218 12.50 -15.47 -19.44
C ARG A 218 12.15 -14.16 -18.73
N TYR A 219 10.88 -13.78 -18.73
CA TYR A 219 10.37 -12.52 -18.16
C TYR A 219 9.32 -12.81 -17.08
N PRO A 220 9.69 -13.51 -15.99
CA PRO A 220 8.73 -13.92 -14.96
C PRO A 220 7.98 -12.73 -14.36
N LEU A 221 8.69 -11.64 -14.04
CA LEU A 221 8.15 -10.47 -13.36
C LEU A 221 7.31 -9.57 -14.26
N ASN A 222 7.76 -9.29 -15.49
CA ASN A 222 7.20 -8.26 -16.36
C ASN A 222 6.71 -8.82 -17.71
N SER A 223 5.92 -9.88 -17.68
CA SER A 223 5.21 -10.36 -18.86
C SER A 223 3.85 -10.96 -18.50
N ARG A 224 2.94 -10.98 -19.47
CA ARG A 224 1.73 -11.81 -19.44
C ARG A 224 2.01 -13.09 -20.20
N LEU A 225 1.65 -14.24 -19.65
CA LEU A 225 1.88 -15.51 -20.31
C LEU A 225 0.61 -15.97 -21.03
N VAL A 226 0.68 -16.16 -22.34
CA VAL A 226 -0.48 -16.53 -23.16
C VAL A 226 -0.27 -17.85 -23.88
N LYS A 227 -1.32 -18.67 -23.97
CA LYS A 227 -1.32 -19.87 -24.80
C LYS A 227 -2.03 -19.58 -26.12
N ARG A 228 -1.29 -19.64 -27.23
CA ARG A 228 -1.83 -19.45 -28.59
C ARG A 228 -1.44 -20.65 -29.45
N ASN A 229 -2.43 -21.28 -30.08
CA ASN A 229 -2.22 -22.45 -30.94
C ASN A 229 -1.39 -23.57 -30.26
N GLY A 230 -1.61 -23.77 -28.95
CA GLY A 230 -0.91 -24.78 -28.16
C GLY A 230 0.54 -24.44 -27.78
N ARG A 231 0.99 -23.20 -28.00
CA ARG A 231 2.32 -22.72 -27.60
C ARG A 231 2.21 -21.57 -26.62
N LEU A 232 3.15 -21.52 -25.67
CA LEU A 232 3.29 -20.45 -24.70
C LEU A 232 4.10 -19.29 -25.27
N HIS A 233 3.66 -18.08 -25.00
CA HIS A 233 4.28 -16.84 -25.44
C HIS A 233 4.26 -15.82 -24.29
N GLU A 234 5.40 -15.19 -24.03
CA GLU A 234 5.51 -14.08 -23.07
C GLU A 234 5.21 -12.76 -23.81
N GLU A 235 4.10 -12.11 -23.47
CA GLU A 235 3.79 -10.74 -23.84
C GLU A 235 4.51 -9.80 -22.87
N VAL A 236 5.77 -9.47 -23.17
CA VAL A 236 6.63 -8.64 -22.32
C VAL A 236 6.04 -7.25 -22.12
N TYR A 237 6.06 -6.77 -20.89
CA TYR A 237 5.69 -5.40 -20.52
C TYR A 237 6.88 -4.48 -20.76
N SER A 238 6.85 -3.77 -21.89
CA SER A 238 7.90 -2.82 -22.30
C SER A 238 7.34 -1.81 -23.29
N ILE A 239 8.13 -0.79 -23.63
CA ILE A 239 7.70 0.28 -24.55
C ILE A 239 7.30 -0.24 -25.95
N ASP A 240 7.96 -1.30 -26.42
CA ASP A 240 7.70 -1.96 -27.71
C ASP A 240 6.84 -3.23 -27.55
N GLY A 241 6.40 -3.52 -26.32
CA GLY A 241 5.64 -4.71 -25.95
C GLY A 241 4.21 -4.41 -25.53
N ARG A 242 3.67 -5.24 -24.63
CA ARG A 242 2.36 -5.01 -24.01
C ARG A 242 2.46 -3.77 -23.10
N TYR A 243 1.41 -2.94 -23.12
CA TYR A 243 1.34 -1.63 -22.44
C TYR A 243 2.29 -0.56 -22.97
N GLY A 244 2.78 -0.70 -24.21
CA GLY A 244 3.75 0.24 -24.78
C GLY A 244 3.31 1.71 -24.77
N ALA A 245 2.02 1.99 -24.89
CA ALA A 245 1.49 3.36 -24.87
C ALA A 245 1.56 3.98 -23.46
N GLU A 246 1.12 3.25 -22.45
CA GLU A 246 1.18 3.63 -21.04
C GLU A 246 2.64 3.78 -20.60
N ILE A 247 3.49 2.81 -20.95
CA ILE A 247 4.93 2.81 -20.65
C ILE A 247 5.64 3.98 -21.34
N ALA A 248 5.29 4.33 -22.58
CA ALA A 248 5.83 5.52 -23.22
C ALA A 248 5.45 6.82 -22.47
N GLY A 249 4.23 6.87 -21.91
CA GLY A 249 3.79 7.94 -21.02
C GLY A 249 4.62 8.01 -19.73
N ILE A 250 4.85 6.87 -19.08
CA ILE A 250 5.71 6.74 -17.90
C ILE A 250 7.12 7.27 -18.22
N VAL A 251 7.77 6.69 -19.24
CA VAL A 251 9.15 7.02 -19.65
C VAL A 251 9.31 8.52 -19.94
N LYS A 252 8.37 9.12 -20.68
CA LYS A 252 8.39 10.56 -20.97
C LYS A 252 8.50 11.41 -19.70
N HIS A 253 7.77 11.04 -18.65
CA HIS A 253 7.76 11.79 -17.41
C HIS A 253 8.97 11.47 -16.52
N LEU A 254 9.47 10.24 -16.50
CA LEU A 254 10.71 9.87 -15.82
C LEU A 254 11.93 10.60 -16.42
N GLU A 255 12.05 10.67 -17.75
CA GLU A 255 13.12 11.42 -18.41
C GLU A 255 13.04 12.93 -18.11
N ALA A 256 11.83 13.47 -18.04
CA ALA A 256 11.62 14.87 -17.70
C ALA A 256 11.84 15.16 -16.20
N ALA A 257 11.76 14.16 -15.33
CA ALA A 257 12.07 14.25 -13.91
C ALA A 257 13.58 14.32 -13.64
N ALA A 258 14.40 13.59 -14.41
CA ALA A 258 15.84 13.43 -14.16
C ALA A 258 16.63 14.75 -13.95
N PRO A 259 16.40 15.85 -14.70
CA PRO A 259 17.11 17.13 -14.45
C PRO A 259 16.85 17.75 -13.07
N TYR A 260 15.74 17.41 -12.43
CA TYR A 260 15.35 17.91 -11.11
C TYR A 260 15.77 16.97 -9.98
N ALA A 261 16.13 15.73 -10.31
CA ALA A 261 16.58 14.70 -9.37
C ALA A 261 18.00 14.97 -8.84
N SER A 262 18.34 14.42 -7.67
CA SER A 262 19.75 14.32 -7.26
C SER A 262 20.53 13.50 -8.28
N GLU A 263 21.87 13.58 -8.28
CA GLU A 263 22.69 12.74 -9.15
C GLU A 263 22.40 11.22 -9.00
N PRO A 264 22.39 10.63 -7.78
CA PRO A 264 22.08 9.20 -7.64
C PRO A 264 20.65 8.85 -8.04
N MET A 265 19.67 9.72 -7.75
CA MET A 265 18.29 9.50 -8.18
C MET A 265 18.16 9.58 -9.72
N ALA A 266 18.85 10.51 -10.38
CA ALA A 266 18.85 10.59 -11.83
C ALA A 266 19.39 9.30 -12.47
N VAL A 267 20.46 8.72 -11.91
CA VAL A 267 21.00 7.43 -12.34
C VAL A 267 19.96 6.31 -12.19
N ALA A 268 19.25 6.26 -11.06
CA ALA A 268 18.19 5.28 -10.83
C ALA A 268 17.02 5.47 -11.83
N LEU A 269 16.59 6.70 -12.08
CA LEU A 269 15.53 7.01 -13.06
C LEU A 269 15.94 6.63 -14.49
N GLU A 270 17.19 6.87 -14.87
CA GLU A 270 17.73 6.48 -16.18
C GLU A 270 17.76 4.95 -16.34
N ALA A 271 18.18 4.22 -15.29
CA ALA A 271 18.15 2.76 -15.28
C ALA A 271 16.71 2.21 -15.35
N LEU A 272 15.77 2.83 -14.65
CA LEU A 272 14.34 2.49 -14.73
C LEU A 272 13.78 2.70 -16.15
N VAL A 273 14.10 3.84 -16.77
CA VAL A 273 13.74 4.10 -18.17
C VAL A 273 14.31 3.05 -19.11
N GLN A 274 15.56 2.63 -18.88
CA GLN A 274 16.18 1.57 -19.67
C GLN A 274 15.43 0.24 -19.53
N TRP A 275 15.08 -0.17 -18.30
CA TRP A 275 14.28 -1.37 -18.09
C TRP A 275 12.89 -1.29 -18.75
N TYR A 276 12.20 -0.15 -18.68
CA TYR A 276 10.93 0.02 -19.39
C TYR A 276 11.06 -0.06 -20.91
N ARG A 277 12.21 0.34 -21.46
CA ARG A 277 12.47 0.23 -22.90
C ARG A 277 12.71 -1.21 -23.33
N THR A 278 13.52 -1.96 -22.58
CA THR A 278 13.97 -3.30 -23.01
C THR A 278 13.11 -4.43 -22.47
N GLY A 279 12.56 -4.26 -21.26
CA GLY A 279 11.94 -5.31 -20.46
C GLY A 279 12.92 -6.36 -19.93
N GLU A 280 14.23 -6.19 -20.08
CA GLU A 280 15.20 -7.25 -19.75
C GLU A 280 15.43 -7.41 -18.23
N PRO A 281 15.49 -8.65 -17.69
CA PRO A 281 15.75 -8.89 -16.27
C PRO A 281 17.09 -8.30 -15.78
N ALA A 282 18.10 -8.23 -16.64
CA ALA A 282 19.37 -7.59 -16.31
C ALA A 282 19.19 -6.08 -16.04
N ASP A 283 18.41 -5.38 -16.87
CA ASP A 283 18.15 -3.95 -16.70
C ASP A 283 17.29 -3.69 -15.45
N ARG A 284 16.37 -4.61 -15.10
CA ARG A 284 15.65 -4.57 -13.82
C ARG A 284 16.61 -4.58 -12.64
N ARG A 285 17.59 -5.50 -12.67
CA ARG A 285 18.60 -5.63 -11.61
C ARG A 285 19.47 -4.38 -11.52
N GLU A 286 19.91 -3.83 -12.64
CA GLU A 286 20.70 -2.58 -12.65
C GLU A 286 19.90 -1.40 -12.05
N TYR A 287 18.60 -1.31 -12.33
CA TYR A 287 17.73 -0.35 -11.66
C TYR A 287 17.65 -0.59 -10.15
N ASP A 288 17.47 -1.84 -9.69
CA ASP A 288 17.46 -2.15 -8.26
C ASP A 288 18.73 -1.73 -7.55
N ILE A 289 19.90 -2.01 -8.14
CA ILE A 289 21.20 -1.60 -7.60
C ILE A 289 21.29 -0.06 -7.53
N ALA A 290 20.95 0.62 -8.63
CA ALA A 290 21.03 2.08 -8.71
C ALA A 290 20.08 2.75 -7.71
N TRP A 291 18.87 2.20 -7.55
CA TRP A 291 17.88 2.70 -6.61
C TRP A 291 18.37 2.54 -5.17
N VAL A 292 18.83 1.35 -4.77
CA VAL A 292 19.37 1.09 -3.41
C VAL A 292 20.62 1.93 -3.10
N ALA A 293 21.41 2.25 -4.12
CA ALA A 293 22.60 3.09 -3.96
C ALA A 293 22.25 4.54 -3.57
N ASP A 294 21.05 5.03 -3.90
CA ASP A 294 20.57 6.33 -3.46
C ASP A 294 20.02 6.28 -2.03
N ARG A 295 20.74 6.91 -1.11
CA ARG A 295 20.43 6.91 0.33
C ARG A 295 20.07 8.28 0.90
N GLU A 296 20.22 9.34 0.10
CA GLU A 296 20.18 10.72 0.61
C GLU A 296 19.14 11.60 -0.07
N SER A 297 18.55 11.16 -1.18
CA SER A 297 17.54 11.95 -1.87
C SER A 297 16.33 12.25 -0.97
N PRO A 298 15.86 13.51 -0.91
CA PRO A 298 14.71 13.88 -0.09
C PRO A 298 13.38 13.47 -0.72
N VAL A 299 13.37 13.17 -2.02
CA VAL A 299 12.22 12.69 -2.80
C VAL A 299 12.65 11.37 -3.43
N ASP A 300 11.74 10.40 -3.43
CA ASP A 300 11.98 9.10 -4.06
C ASP A 300 10.67 8.58 -4.66
N THR A 301 10.76 7.48 -5.41
CA THR A 301 9.62 6.84 -6.05
C THR A 301 9.82 5.34 -6.18
N ILE A 302 8.71 4.61 -6.13
CA ILE A 302 8.59 3.26 -6.69
C ILE A 302 7.73 3.42 -7.93
N ASN A 303 8.12 2.84 -9.06
CA ASN A 303 7.35 2.87 -10.31
C ASN A 303 7.78 1.67 -11.16
N GLY A 304 6.99 0.61 -11.17
CA GLY A 304 7.46 -0.67 -11.68
C GLY A 304 6.49 -1.83 -11.49
N PHE A 305 6.88 -2.99 -12.04
CA PHE A 305 6.27 -4.27 -11.70
C PHE A 305 7.01 -4.84 -10.49
N THR A 306 6.40 -4.81 -9.30
CA THR A 306 7.12 -5.01 -8.04
C THR A 306 6.64 -6.24 -7.29
N GLU A 307 5.41 -6.19 -6.78
CA GLU A 307 4.87 -7.21 -5.88
C GLU A 307 4.15 -8.30 -6.64
N VAL A 308 4.25 -9.53 -6.14
CA VAL A 308 3.74 -10.73 -6.83
C VAL A 308 2.48 -11.31 -6.19
N TYR A 309 1.86 -10.58 -5.24
CA TYR A 309 0.73 -11.09 -4.45
C TYR A 309 -0.52 -11.38 -5.27
N MET A 310 -0.72 -10.63 -6.37
CA MET A 310 -1.83 -10.81 -7.31
C MET A 310 -1.67 -12.09 -8.15
N ASP A 311 -0.47 -12.64 -8.27
CA ASP A 311 -0.23 -13.90 -8.95
C ASP A 311 -0.45 -15.07 -7.99
N ALA A 312 -1.32 -16.01 -8.35
CA ALA A 312 -1.54 -17.22 -7.55
C ALA A 312 -0.27 -18.08 -7.43
N ARG A 313 0.64 -17.99 -8.41
CA ARG A 313 1.97 -18.64 -8.37
C ARG A 313 3.02 -17.79 -7.65
N GLY A 314 2.77 -16.50 -7.44
CA GLY A 314 3.72 -15.56 -6.84
C GLY A 314 4.95 -15.29 -7.70
N VAL A 315 4.79 -15.10 -9.02
CA VAL A 315 5.89 -14.87 -9.98
C VAL A 315 5.74 -13.56 -10.75
N LYS A 316 4.52 -13.22 -11.17
CA LYS A 316 4.22 -12.05 -12.01
C LYS A 316 4.05 -10.79 -11.16
N GLY A 317 4.77 -9.73 -11.50
CA GLY A 317 4.71 -8.45 -10.81
C GLY A 317 3.48 -7.64 -11.19
N ALA A 318 2.72 -7.20 -10.19
CA ALA A 318 1.72 -6.16 -10.33
C ALA A 318 2.41 -4.80 -10.54
N TRP A 319 1.86 -3.99 -11.45
CA TRP A 319 2.32 -2.63 -11.67
C TRP A 319 1.86 -1.74 -10.51
N GLU A 320 2.79 -0.96 -9.98
CA GLU A 320 2.51 -0.01 -8.93
C GLU A 320 3.36 1.25 -9.09
N ALA A 321 2.88 2.34 -8.51
CA ALA A 321 3.68 3.53 -8.34
C ALA A 321 3.37 4.25 -7.02
N LEU A 322 4.43 4.70 -6.37
CA LEU A 322 4.41 5.50 -5.15
C LEU A 322 5.35 6.69 -5.34
N VAL A 323 4.90 7.90 -5.00
CA VAL A 323 5.75 9.10 -4.98
C VAL A 323 5.70 9.70 -3.58
N PHE A 324 6.86 9.93 -3.00
CA PHE A 324 6.97 10.33 -1.60
C PHE A 324 8.18 11.22 -1.35
N TYR A 325 8.19 11.87 -0.19
CA TYR A 325 9.36 12.57 0.32
C TYR A 325 9.68 12.11 1.76
N VAL A 326 10.95 12.20 2.13
CA VAL A 326 11.43 11.79 3.46
C VAL A 326 10.90 12.76 4.51
N ASN A 327 10.19 12.22 5.50
CA ASN A 327 9.76 12.95 6.69
C ASN A 327 10.95 13.04 7.66
N ARG A 328 11.66 14.17 7.63
CA ARG A 328 12.90 14.34 8.42
C ARG A 328 12.68 14.29 9.92
N GLU A 329 11.52 14.74 10.40
CA GLU A 329 11.18 14.77 11.82
C GLU A 329 10.94 13.35 12.36
N LYS A 330 10.18 12.53 11.62
CA LYS A 330 9.85 11.15 12.03
C LYS A 330 10.94 10.13 11.68
N THR A 331 11.94 10.50 10.89
CA THR A 331 13.00 9.58 10.42
C THR A 331 14.08 9.27 11.46
N GLU A 332 14.27 10.12 12.48
CA GLU A 332 15.39 9.97 13.44
C GLU A 332 15.37 8.62 14.17
N ALA A 333 14.22 8.24 14.75
CA ALA A 333 14.08 6.96 15.47
C ALA A 333 14.35 5.73 14.57
N ILE A 334 13.86 5.77 13.32
CA ILE A 334 14.04 4.71 12.34
C ILE A 334 15.51 4.54 11.96
N ARG A 335 16.24 5.66 11.80
CA ARG A 335 17.69 5.62 11.53
C ARG A 335 18.47 5.06 12.71
N THR A 336 18.11 5.44 13.94
CA THR A 336 18.72 4.87 15.14
C THR A 336 18.55 3.35 15.19
N LEU A 337 17.36 2.81 14.86
CA LEU A 337 17.16 1.36 14.77
C LEU A 337 18.08 0.72 13.71
N ALA A 338 18.18 1.34 12.51
CA ALA A 338 19.01 0.83 11.43
C ALA A 338 20.52 0.85 11.79
N GLU A 339 21.01 1.89 12.47
CA GLU A 339 22.39 2.00 12.94
C GLU A 339 22.74 0.90 13.97
N HIS A 340 21.75 0.45 14.73
CA HIS A 340 21.88 -0.61 15.73
C HIS A 340 21.43 -2.00 15.24
N ALA A 341 21.07 -2.16 13.95
CA ALA A 341 20.50 -3.40 13.41
C ALA A 341 21.38 -4.65 13.67
N GLN A 342 22.71 -4.51 13.64
CA GLN A 342 23.62 -5.62 13.96
C GLN A 342 23.48 -6.07 15.42
N TRP A 343 23.26 -5.15 16.35
CA TRP A 343 23.05 -5.52 17.76
C TRP A 343 21.80 -6.39 17.89
N PHE A 344 20.69 -6.00 17.24
CA PHE A 344 19.46 -6.79 17.25
C PHE A 344 19.68 -8.18 16.64
N GLU A 345 20.37 -8.24 15.49
CA GLU A 345 20.73 -9.51 14.83
C GLU A 345 21.55 -10.44 15.74
N ASP A 346 22.55 -9.89 16.43
CA ASP A 346 23.42 -10.64 17.34
C ASP A 346 22.66 -11.20 18.55
N HIS A 347 21.55 -10.57 18.94
CA HIS A 347 20.72 -10.93 20.11
C HIS A 347 19.43 -11.70 19.73
N MET A 348 19.28 -12.10 18.46
CA MET A 348 18.13 -12.88 18.02
C MET A 348 17.95 -14.20 18.81
N PRO A 349 16.71 -14.61 19.14
CA PRO A 349 16.44 -15.79 19.96
C PRO A 349 16.58 -17.12 19.20
N TRP A 350 17.07 -17.12 17.95
CA TRP A 350 17.32 -18.32 17.15
C TRP A 350 18.81 -18.71 17.10
N ASP A 351 19.07 -19.91 16.57
CA ASP A 351 20.40 -20.51 16.43
C ASP A 351 21.39 -19.54 15.75
N PRO A 352 22.58 -19.28 16.34
CA PRO A 352 23.57 -18.36 15.80
C PRO A 352 23.96 -18.60 14.34
N ARG A 353 23.86 -19.83 13.82
CA ARG A 353 24.17 -20.11 12.41
C ARG A 353 23.21 -19.43 11.43
N TYR A 354 22.03 -19.04 11.87
CA TYR A 354 21.05 -18.30 11.07
C TYR A 354 21.12 -16.79 11.29
N ARG A 355 22.12 -16.28 12.03
CA ARG A 355 22.34 -14.85 12.19
C ARG A 355 23.31 -14.32 11.13
N LYS A 356 23.09 -13.10 10.65
CA LYS A 356 23.99 -12.40 9.73
C LYS A 356 25.19 -11.84 10.50
N ALA A 357 26.41 -12.12 10.02
CA ALA A 357 27.65 -11.58 10.60
C ALA A 357 27.92 -10.10 10.23
N GLY A 358 27.03 -9.46 9.49
CA GLY A 358 27.18 -8.10 8.99
C GLY A 358 25.92 -7.58 8.31
N VAL A 359 24.93 -7.19 9.11
CA VAL A 359 23.79 -6.40 8.65
C VAL A 359 24.33 -5.08 8.11
N ARG A 360 24.17 -4.87 6.79
CA ARG A 360 24.65 -3.68 6.10
C ARG A 360 23.57 -3.15 5.17
N GLY A 361 23.58 -1.84 4.94
CA GLY A 361 22.90 -1.24 3.81
C GLY A 361 21.38 -1.14 3.91
N ILE A 362 20.81 -1.14 5.13
CA ILE A 362 19.40 -0.82 5.32
C ILE A 362 19.26 0.70 5.36
N THR A 363 18.68 1.28 4.31
CA THR A 363 18.27 2.68 4.34
C THR A 363 16.84 2.73 4.85
N ALA A 364 16.65 3.24 6.06
CA ALA A 364 15.35 3.27 6.70
C ALA A 364 14.86 4.71 6.86
N ASN A 365 13.69 5.04 6.31
CA ASN A 365 13.12 6.39 6.36
C ASN A 365 11.63 6.37 6.74
N ALA A 366 11.21 7.36 7.52
CA ALA A 366 9.81 7.76 7.57
C ALA A 366 9.53 8.59 6.33
N ILE A 367 8.40 8.36 5.67
CA ILE A 367 8.04 9.04 4.42
C ILE A 367 6.62 9.56 4.47
N ASP A 368 6.39 10.69 3.82
CA ASP A 368 5.05 11.17 3.54
C ASP A 368 4.72 10.89 2.06
N VAL A 369 3.64 10.15 1.86
CA VAL A 369 3.09 9.82 0.55
C VAL A 369 2.45 11.04 -0.09
N VAL A 370 2.78 11.30 -1.36
CA VAL A 370 2.12 12.31 -2.20
C VAL A 370 1.05 11.67 -3.08
N VAL A 371 1.35 10.52 -3.68
CA VAL A 371 0.40 9.76 -4.50
C VAL A 371 0.77 8.29 -4.57
N GLU A 372 -0.25 7.47 -4.65
CA GLU A 372 -0.20 6.03 -4.90
C GLU A 372 -1.09 5.68 -6.09
N MET A 373 -0.61 4.78 -6.93
CA MET A 373 -1.31 4.26 -8.10
C MET A 373 -0.98 2.77 -8.27
N GLY A 374 -1.88 2.02 -8.90
CA GLY A 374 -1.66 0.60 -9.14
C GLY A 374 -1.85 -0.23 -7.87
N ASP A 375 -0.96 -1.18 -7.61
CA ASP A 375 -1.08 -2.04 -6.41
C ASP A 375 -0.76 -1.30 -5.10
N SER A 376 -0.05 -0.17 -5.15
CA SER A 376 0.21 0.65 -3.96
C SER A 376 -0.99 1.51 -3.52
N GLY A 377 -2.05 1.66 -4.34
CA GLY A 377 -3.17 2.52 -3.97
C GLY A 377 -4.36 2.48 -4.93
N PRO A 378 -5.59 2.77 -4.44
CA PRO A 378 -5.87 3.52 -3.21
C PRO A 378 -5.97 2.66 -1.93
N ILE A 379 -5.83 1.34 -2.03
CA ILE A 379 -5.60 0.49 -0.85
C ILE A 379 -4.09 0.45 -0.61
N THR A 380 -3.67 1.20 0.40
CA THR A 380 -2.27 1.53 0.69
C THR A 380 -1.63 0.52 1.65
N PRO A 381 -0.34 0.17 1.46
CA PRO A 381 0.47 -0.42 2.51
C PRO A 381 0.76 0.61 3.62
N ILE A 382 1.36 0.18 4.73
CA ILE A 382 1.84 1.09 5.80
C ILE A 382 3.37 1.10 5.90
N GLY A 383 4.03 0.11 5.31
CA GLY A 383 5.47 -0.05 5.22
C GLY A 383 5.84 -0.77 3.93
N ILE A 384 7.06 -0.53 3.44
CA ILE A 384 7.58 -1.15 2.22
C ILE A 384 9.07 -1.48 2.43
N ASN A 385 9.51 -2.67 1.99
CA ASN A 385 10.91 -3.10 2.03
C ASN A 385 11.35 -3.68 0.69
N LEU A 386 12.15 -2.92 -0.05
CA LEU A 386 12.53 -3.24 -1.43
C LEU A 386 14.04 -3.12 -1.65
N PRO A 387 14.60 -3.73 -2.70
CA PRO A 387 13.93 -4.56 -3.71
C PRO A 387 13.67 -5.99 -3.24
N ASN A 388 12.82 -6.71 -3.99
CA ASN A 388 12.50 -8.11 -3.72
C ASN A 388 13.62 -9.10 -4.12
N ASP A 389 14.59 -8.68 -4.96
CA ASP A 389 15.74 -9.53 -5.33
C ASP A 389 16.69 -9.74 -4.14
N GLN A 390 16.66 -10.95 -3.57
CA GLN A 390 17.45 -11.31 -2.39
C GLN A 390 18.96 -11.15 -2.63
N THR A 391 19.47 -11.40 -3.84
CA THR A 391 20.90 -11.22 -4.14
C THR A 391 21.29 -9.75 -4.10
N VAL A 392 20.42 -8.85 -4.59
CA VAL A 392 20.64 -7.41 -4.48
C VAL A 392 20.60 -6.96 -3.02
N ARG A 393 19.65 -7.49 -2.23
CA ARG A 393 19.57 -7.20 -0.78
C ARG A 393 20.83 -7.61 -0.03
N GLU A 394 21.39 -8.78 -0.34
CA GLU A 394 22.59 -9.30 0.29
C GLU A 394 23.87 -8.55 -0.12
N GLU A 395 23.99 -8.18 -1.40
CA GLU A 395 25.20 -7.56 -1.96
C GLU A 395 25.23 -6.03 -1.83
N HIS A 396 24.07 -5.38 -1.96
CA HIS A 396 23.94 -3.92 -2.10
C HIS A 396 23.10 -3.27 -0.99
N GLY A 397 22.20 -4.02 -0.36
CA GLY A 397 21.30 -3.56 0.70
C GLY A 397 19.84 -3.41 0.27
N SER A 398 19.03 -2.78 1.10
CA SER A 398 17.61 -2.54 0.83
C SER A 398 17.17 -1.16 1.35
N LYS A 399 16.03 -0.67 0.86
CA LYS A 399 15.34 0.46 1.47
C LYS A 399 14.07 -0.03 2.17
N SER A 400 13.92 0.40 3.40
CA SER A 400 12.74 0.19 4.22
C SER A 400 12.10 1.55 4.48
N VAL A 401 10.81 1.70 4.19
CA VAL A 401 10.09 2.95 4.39
C VAL A 401 8.81 2.73 5.17
N SER A 402 8.53 3.64 6.10
CA SER A 402 7.29 3.70 6.87
C SER A 402 6.46 4.89 6.40
N LEU A 403 5.21 4.65 5.99
CA LEU A 403 4.33 5.64 5.35
C LEU A 403 3.59 6.44 6.43
N THR A 404 4.25 7.46 6.99
CA THR A 404 3.81 8.09 8.24
C THR A 404 2.50 8.83 8.13
N ASN A 405 2.24 9.51 7.02
CA ASN A 405 0.97 10.20 6.82
C ASN A 405 -0.20 9.25 6.50
N VAL A 406 0.10 8.04 6.00
CA VAL A 406 -0.89 6.97 5.85
C VAL A 406 -1.27 6.40 7.21
N VAL A 407 -0.28 6.06 8.06
CA VAL A 407 -0.54 5.55 9.41
C VAL A 407 -1.31 6.55 10.25
N GLU A 408 -0.90 7.83 10.20
CA GLU A 408 -1.61 8.91 10.87
C GLU A 408 -3.07 9.02 10.41
N ALA A 409 -3.31 9.04 9.10
CA ALA A 409 -4.67 9.11 8.57
C ALA A 409 -5.51 7.88 8.92
N TYR A 410 -4.88 6.70 8.96
CA TYR A 410 -5.52 5.46 9.37
C TYR A 410 -5.99 5.49 10.83
N ASP A 411 -5.23 6.12 11.72
CA ASP A 411 -5.60 6.26 13.11
C ASP A 411 -6.64 7.36 13.33
N LEU A 412 -6.45 8.54 12.72
CA LEU A 412 -7.33 9.70 12.90
C LEU A 412 -8.66 9.58 12.16
N SER A 413 -8.80 8.65 11.21
CA SER A 413 -10.07 8.36 10.53
C SER A 413 -10.99 7.40 11.30
N ARG A 414 -10.50 6.78 12.38
CA ARG A 414 -11.29 5.82 13.18
C ARG A 414 -12.09 6.52 14.26
N PRO A 415 -13.38 6.20 14.43
CA PRO A 415 -14.14 6.72 15.55
C PRO A 415 -13.59 6.16 16.87
N PRO A 416 -13.46 6.96 17.94
CA PRO A 416 -12.92 6.49 19.23
C PRO A 416 -13.64 5.26 19.80
N ALA A 417 -14.95 5.15 19.58
CA ALA A 417 -15.77 4.00 19.99
C ALA A 417 -15.26 2.67 19.42
N TYR A 418 -14.53 2.70 18.31
CA TYR A 418 -13.93 1.50 17.71
C TYR A 418 -12.88 0.85 18.63
N ARG A 419 -12.11 1.68 19.36
CA ARG A 419 -11.12 1.23 20.34
C ARG A 419 -11.81 0.86 21.66
N ALA A 420 -12.61 1.77 22.19
CA ALA A 420 -13.21 1.65 23.53
C ALA A 420 -14.16 0.45 23.69
N GLU A 421 -14.79 -0.04 22.62
CA GLU A 421 -15.69 -1.21 22.69
C GLU A 421 -14.94 -2.53 22.91
N PHE A 422 -13.70 -2.63 22.43
CA PHE A 422 -12.93 -3.88 22.41
C PHE A 422 -11.68 -3.87 23.30
N THR A 423 -11.44 -2.77 24.02
CA THR A 423 -10.49 -2.73 25.12
C THR A 423 -11.02 -3.54 26.30
N TRP A 424 -10.15 -4.27 27.00
CA TRP A 424 -10.47 -5.06 28.18
C TRP A 424 -11.04 -4.20 29.32
N ASP A 425 -10.43 -3.05 29.57
CA ASP A 425 -10.86 -2.10 30.58
C ASP A 425 -10.54 -0.64 30.21
N ALA A 426 -10.95 0.29 31.08
CA ALA A 426 -10.71 1.72 30.88
C ALA A 426 -9.23 2.12 31.00
N ALA A 427 -8.38 1.31 31.65
CA ALA A 427 -6.96 1.58 31.74
C ALA A 427 -6.25 1.26 30.42
N GLU A 428 -6.62 0.17 29.76
CA GLU A 428 -6.19 -0.14 28.39
C GLU A 428 -6.66 0.94 27.40
N ASP A 429 -7.92 1.38 27.45
CA ASP A 429 -8.43 2.42 26.54
C ASP A 429 -7.65 3.73 26.67
N ALA A 430 -7.44 4.20 27.90
CA ALA A 430 -6.68 5.42 28.18
C ALA A 430 -5.20 5.30 27.76
N ARG A 431 -4.59 4.13 27.96
CA ARG A 431 -3.20 3.86 27.56
C ARG A 431 -3.08 3.80 26.05
N ALA A 432 -4.00 3.11 25.37
CA ALA A 432 -4.03 3.04 23.91
C ALA A 432 -4.32 4.41 23.26
N GLU A 433 -5.08 5.29 23.92
CA GLU A 433 -5.23 6.69 23.50
C GLU A 433 -3.93 7.47 23.54
N ARG A 434 -3.17 7.30 24.63
CA ARG A 434 -1.93 8.03 24.83
C ARG A 434 -0.77 7.49 23.99
N TRP A 435 -0.64 6.16 23.90
CA TRP A 435 0.56 5.49 23.41
C TRP A 435 0.35 4.62 22.18
N GLY A 436 -0.90 4.34 21.78
CA GLY A 436 -1.18 3.36 20.73
C GLY A 436 -0.57 3.71 19.37
N ALA A 437 -0.64 4.97 18.96
CA ALA A 437 -0.04 5.43 17.70
C ALA A 437 1.50 5.31 17.74
N PHE A 438 2.14 5.79 18.82
CA PHE A 438 3.59 5.70 18.99
C PHE A 438 4.08 4.24 19.06
N ALA A 439 3.39 3.39 19.82
CA ALA A 439 3.72 1.97 19.95
C ALA A 439 3.58 1.25 18.60
N GLY A 440 2.47 1.49 17.88
CA GLY A 440 2.24 0.94 16.55
C GLY A 440 3.29 1.39 15.53
N ASP A 441 3.60 2.69 15.47
CA ASP A 441 4.66 3.23 14.60
C ASP A 441 6.00 2.56 14.89
N MET A 442 6.36 2.42 16.17
CA MET A 442 7.61 1.79 16.57
C MET A 442 7.66 0.31 16.20
N THR A 443 6.58 -0.45 16.41
CA THR A 443 6.49 -1.86 16.03
C THR A 443 6.59 -2.04 14.53
N VAL A 444 5.91 -1.20 13.72
CA VAL A 444 6.04 -1.20 12.26
C VAL A 444 7.49 -0.93 11.84
N ASN A 445 8.13 0.08 12.44
CA ASN A 445 9.53 0.40 12.13
C ASN A 445 10.45 -0.78 12.47
N MET A 446 10.22 -1.46 13.59
CA MET A 446 11.01 -2.64 13.98
C MET A 446 10.74 -3.84 13.07
N HIS A 447 9.48 -4.10 12.72
CA HIS A 447 9.07 -5.13 11.76
C HIS A 447 9.83 -4.97 10.44
N GLU A 448 9.86 -3.76 9.91
CA GLU A 448 10.47 -3.48 8.61
C GLU A 448 12.01 -3.47 8.65
N VAL A 449 12.59 -2.81 9.66
CA VAL A 449 14.05 -2.55 9.73
C VAL A 449 14.83 -3.69 10.33
N ILE A 450 14.31 -4.36 11.36
CA ILE A 450 15.01 -5.46 12.05
C ILE A 450 14.28 -6.79 11.93
N GLY A 451 12.99 -6.81 11.59
CA GLY A 451 12.24 -8.02 11.27
C GLY A 451 12.63 -8.57 9.90
N HIS A 452 12.14 -7.99 8.80
CA HIS A 452 12.44 -8.48 7.45
C HIS A 452 13.92 -8.50 7.10
N ALA A 453 14.72 -7.57 7.64
CA ALA A 453 16.14 -7.50 7.33
C ALA A 453 17.00 -8.52 8.13
N SER A 454 16.45 -9.19 9.14
CA SER A 454 17.19 -10.14 9.98
C SER A 454 17.23 -11.57 9.41
N GLY A 455 18.23 -12.33 9.86
CA GLY A 455 18.33 -13.76 9.61
C GLY A 455 18.81 -14.15 8.21
N GLN A 456 19.50 -15.29 8.12
CA GLN A 456 19.92 -15.88 6.85
C GLN A 456 19.38 -17.28 6.66
N VAL A 457 19.10 -17.64 5.40
CA VAL A 457 18.57 -18.95 5.04
C VAL A 457 19.67 -20.00 5.03
N ALA A 458 19.32 -21.27 5.24
CA ALA A 458 20.28 -22.37 5.12
C ALA A 458 20.76 -22.51 3.66
N GLU A 459 22.04 -22.86 3.46
CA GLU A 459 22.65 -22.95 2.11
C GLU A 459 21.85 -23.82 1.13
N HIS A 460 21.28 -24.94 1.59
CA HIS A 460 20.48 -25.85 0.76
C HIS A 460 19.14 -25.27 0.28
N VAL A 461 18.70 -24.14 0.84
CA VAL A 461 17.49 -23.41 0.41
C VAL A 461 17.79 -22.51 -0.79
N GLY A 462 19.07 -22.25 -1.10
CA GLY A 462 19.47 -21.51 -2.29
C GLY A 462 18.93 -20.08 -2.35
N GLY A 463 18.78 -19.41 -1.20
CA GLY A 463 18.30 -18.02 -1.14
C GLY A 463 16.79 -17.84 -1.30
N ASN A 464 16.02 -18.90 -1.60
CA ASN A 464 14.58 -18.77 -1.91
C ASN A 464 13.71 -19.74 -1.08
N PRO A 465 13.34 -19.36 0.16
CA PRO A 465 12.48 -20.19 1.02
C PRO A 465 11.09 -20.42 0.45
N GLN A 466 10.58 -19.54 -0.42
CA GLN A 466 9.27 -19.66 -1.03
C GLN A 466 9.13 -20.96 -1.84
N THR A 467 10.21 -21.48 -2.43
CA THR A 467 10.19 -22.76 -3.14
C THR A 467 9.87 -23.96 -2.23
N PHE A 468 10.17 -23.86 -0.93
CA PHE A 468 9.92 -24.89 0.07
C PHE A 468 8.61 -24.66 0.84
N LEU A 469 8.33 -23.40 1.19
CA LEU A 469 7.18 -23.01 2.00
C LEU A 469 5.91 -22.75 1.17
N LYS A 470 6.06 -22.55 -0.14
CA LYS A 470 4.99 -22.39 -1.12
C LYS A 470 3.96 -21.34 -0.66
N GLU A 471 2.68 -21.69 -0.65
CA GLU A 471 1.57 -20.81 -0.29
C GLU A 471 1.56 -20.36 1.18
N GLN A 472 2.44 -20.92 2.02
CA GLN A 472 2.61 -20.50 3.42
C GLN A 472 3.72 -19.46 3.60
N TYR A 473 4.54 -19.22 2.57
CA TYR A 473 5.73 -18.39 2.67
C TYR A 473 5.44 -16.99 3.21
N SER A 474 4.53 -16.27 2.56
CA SER A 474 4.22 -14.87 2.90
C SER A 474 3.72 -14.75 4.34
N ALA A 475 2.70 -15.52 4.74
CA ALA A 475 2.19 -15.49 6.11
C ALA A 475 3.25 -15.83 7.18
N LEU A 476 4.19 -16.74 6.88
CA LEU A 476 5.26 -17.11 7.80
C LEU A 476 6.36 -16.05 7.89
N GLU A 477 6.72 -15.41 6.77
CA GLU A 477 7.70 -14.32 6.76
C GLU A 477 7.18 -13.09 7.51
N GLU A 478 5.90 -12.76 7.32
CA GLU A 478 5.20 -11.72 8.09
C GLU A 478 5.18 -12.02 9.59
N ALA A 479 4.82 -13.25 9.96
CA ALA A 479 4.82 -13.65 11.37
C ALA A 479 6.21 -13.58 12.00
N ARG A 480 7.26 -13.91 11.23
CA ARG A 480 8.64 -13.81 11.68
C ARG A 480 9.02 -12.37 11.98
N ALA A 481 8.69 -11.44 11.08
CA ALA A 481 8.96 -10.02 11.27
C ALA A 481 8.16 -9.41 12.44
N ASP A 482 6.87 -9.74 12.57
CA ASP A 482 6.03 -9.33 13.71
C ASP A 482 6.59 -9.86 15.04
N LEU A 483 7.01 -11.14 15.09
CA LEU A 483 7.60 -11.74 16.29
C LEU A 483 8.92 -11.06 16.68
N VAL A 484 9.76 -10.65 15.72
CA VAL A 484 10.99 -9.90 16.02
C VAL A 484 10.66 -8.54 16.64
N ALA A 485 9.69 -7.81 16.07
CA ALA A 485 9.26 -6.53 16.61
C ALA A 485 8.68 -6.66 18.02
N LEU A 486 7.75 -7.60 18.22
CA LEU A 486 7.15 -7.89 19.53
C LEU A 486 8.19 -8.39 20.55
N TYR A 487 9.21 -9.12 20.13
CA TYR A 487 10.27 -9.58 21.02
C TYR A 487 11.12 -8.41 21.54
N PHE A 488 11.55 -7.52 20.65
CA PHE A 488 12.46 -6.44 21.00
C PHE A 488 11.77 -5.18 21.52
N ILE A 489 10.45 -5.01 21.35
CA ILE A 489 9.76 -3.83 21.89
C ILE A 489 9.89 -3.73 23.40
N ALA A 490 10.05 -4.86 24.09
CA ALA A 490 10.27 -4.94 25.52
C ALA A 490 11.76 -4.83 25.94
N ASP A 491 12.70 -4.72 24.99
CA ASP A 491 14.12 -4.74 25.28
C ASP A 491 14.62 -3.35 25.78
N PRO A 492 15.32 -3.27 26.93
CA PRO A 492 15.89 -2.02 27.44
C PRO A 492 16.83 -1.31 26.47
N LYS A 493 17.32 -2.00 25.43
CA LYS A 493 18.14 -1.39 24.38
C LYS A 493 17.44 -0.21 23.72
N LEU A 494 16.12 -0.24 23.56
CA LEU A 494 15.35 0.86 22.97
C LEU A 494 15.47 2.15 23.78
N VAL A 495 15.54 2.03 25.11
CA VAL A 495 15.80 3.14 26.02
C VAL A 495 17.26 3.58 25.93
N GLU A 496 18.20 2.65 25.90
CA GLU A 496 19.65 2.94 25.81
C GLU A 496 20.00 3.76 24.57
N ILE A 497 19.37 3.46 23.44
CA ILE A 497 19.60 4.14 22.16
C ILE A 497 18.67 5.35 21.95
N GLY A 498 17.81 5.68 22.91
CA GLY A 498 16.96 6.87 22.88
C GLY A 498 15.77 6.80 21.93
N VAL A 499 15.31 5.60 21.55
CA VAL A 499 14.11 5.41 20.73
C VAL A 499 12.83 5.57 21.56
N VAL A 500 12.89 5.25 22.86
CA VAL A 500 11.79 5.44 23.80
C VAL A 500 12.31 5.94 25.15
N ASP A 501 11.57 6.83 25.79
CA ASP A 501 11.92 7.32 27.12
C ASP A 501 11.70 6.22 28.18
N ALA A 502 12.65 6.10 29.11
CA ALA A 502 12.62 5.10 30.17
C ALA A 502 11.35 5.17 31.03
N GLU A 503 10.80 6.39 31.22
CA GLU A 503 9.58 6.62 32.00
C GLU A 503 8.33 6.03 31.34
N HIS A 504 8.35 5.87 30.01
CA HIS A 504 7.17 5.51 29.22
C HIS A 504 7.26 4.11 28.62
N HIS A 505 8.44 3.47 28.66
CA HIS A 505 8.69 2.19 27.99
C HIS A 505 7.70 1.09 28.41
N GLU A 506 7.38 0.97 29.70
CA GLU A 506 6.38 -0.01 30.18
C GLU A 506 4.98 0.23 29.61
N GLU A 507 4.52 1.49 29.56
CA GLU A 507 3.20 1.82 29.01
C GLU A 507 3.16 1.55 27.49
N VAL A 508 4.25 1.80 26.78
CA VAL A 508 4.39 1.54 25.34
C VAL A 508 4.36 0.04 25.04
N ILE A 509 5.07 -0.78 25.83
CA ILE A 509 5.04 -2.24 25.70
C ILE A 509 3.62 -2.77 25.88
N LEU A 510 2.94 -2.33 26.95
CA LEU A 510 1.56 -2.74 27.23
C LEU A 510 0.62 -2.30 26.11
N ALA A 511 0.73 -1.06 25.64
CA ALA A 511 -0.11 -0.53 24.56
C ALA A 511 0.00 -1.36 23.28
N GLU A 512 1.21 -1.78 22.89
CA GLU A 512 1.41 -2.64 21.71
C GLU A 512 0.82 -4.03 21.91
N TYR A 513 1.15 -4.71 23.02
CA TYR A 513 0.68 -6.07 23.27
C TYR A 513 -0.85 -6.14 23.37
N GLU A 514 -1.46 -5.18 24.08
CA GLU A 514 -2.92 -5.01 24.16
C GLU A 514 -3.50 -4.77 22.76
N ALA A 515 -2.91 -3.87 21.95
CA ALA A 515 -3.36 -3.60 20.59
C ALA A 515 -3.24 -4.81 19.66
N TYR A 516 -2.14 -5.57 19.73
CA TYR A 516 -1.88 -6.75 18.90
C TYR A 516 -2.86 -7.88 19.22
N ALA A 517 -3.08 -8.17 20.51
CA ALA A 517 -4.07 -9.15 20.96
C ALA A 517 -5.50 -8.74 20.57
N ARG A 518 -5.88 -7.48 20.79
CA ARG A 518 -7.18 -6.94 20.39
C ARG A 518 -7.37 -7.00 18.87
N ASN A 519 -6.31 -6.78 18.08
CA ASN A 519 -6.37 -6.86 16.62
C ASN A 519 -6.79 -8.26 16.14
N ALA A 520 -6.35 -9.33 16.79
CA ALA A 520 -6.74 -10.69 16.44
C ALA A 520 -8.27 -10.91 16.51
N ILE A 521 -8.98 -10.21 17.40
CA ILE A 521 -10.44 -10.23 17.44
C ILE A 521 -11.01 -9.29 16.38
N LEU A 522 -10.55 -8.04 16.39
CA LEU A 522 -11.09 -6.97 15.55
C LEU A 522 -10.99 -7.30 14.06
N GLN A 523 -9.92 -7.95 13.62
CA GLN A 523 -9.70 -8.26 12.21
C GLN A 523 -10.75 -9.21 11.63
N LEU A 524 -11.40 -10.04 12.46
CA LEU A 524 -12.43 -10.98 12.00
C LEU A 524 -13.64 -10.27 11.38
N ARG A 525 -13.88 -8.99 11.69
CA ARG A 525 -14.91 -8.17 11.03
C ARG A 525 -14.74 -8.08 9.50
N ARG A 526 -13.51 -8.29 9.01
CA ARG A 526 -13.16 -8.27 7.58
C ARG A 526 -13.55 -9.56 6.86
N VAL A 527 -13.89 -10.61 7.61
CA VAL A 527 -14.35 -11.91 7.08
C VAL A 527 -15.76 -12.16 7.61
N ARG A 528 -16.76 -11.69 6.84
CA ARG A 528 -18.17 -11.78 7.24
C ARG A 528 -18.76 -13.18 7.07
N GLU A 529 -18.27 -13.91 6.08
CA GLU A 529 -18.72 -15.25 5.74
C GLU A 529 -17.52 -16.16 5.48
N GLY A 530 -17.66 -17.44 5.81
CA GLY A 530 -16.57 -18.42 5.74
C GLY A 530 -15.85 -18.63 7.07
N SER A 531 -14.84 -19.50 7.06
CA SER A 531 -14.09 -19.93 8.25
C SER A 531 -12.57 -19.79 8.09
N GLN A 532 -12.09 -19.18 7.01
CA GLN A 532 -10.68 -19.10 6.66
C GLN A 532 -10.24 -17.66 6.43
N LEU A 533 -9.04 -17.34 6.91
CA LEU A 533 -8.37 -16.08 6.63
C LEU A 533 -7.45 -16.29 5.43
N GLU A 534 -7.64 -15.52 4.37
CA GLU A 534 -6.82 -15.62 3.14
C GLU A 534 -5.65 -14.64 3.15
N GLN A 535 -5.83 -13.45 3.75
CA GLN A 535 -4.81 -12.40 3.75
C GLN A 535 -3.66 -12.73 4.71
N ASP A 536 -2.42 -12.66 4.22
CA ASP A 536 -1.24 -13.20 4.89
C ASP A 536 -0.96 -12.57 6.27
N HIS A 537 -1.08 -11.25 6.42
CA HIS A 537 -0.89 -10.59 7.71
C HIS A 537 -1.99 -10.95 8.73
N MET A 538 -3.23 -11.14 8.28
CA MET A 538 -4.32 -11.56 9.17
C MET A 538 -4.09 -12.98 9.68
N ARG A 539 -3.61 -13.86 8.81
CA ARG A 539 -3.21 -15.24 9.15
C ARG A 539 -2.05 -15.24 10.16
N ASN A 540 -1.03 -14.41 9.91
CA ASN A 540 0.12 -14.23 10.80
C ASN A 540 -0.34 -13.83 12.22
N ARG A 541 -1.20 -12.81 12.34
CA ARG A 541 -1.60 -12.25 13.65
C ARG A 541 -2.41 -13.24 14.45
N GLN A 542 -3.31 -13.97 13.78
CA GLN A 542 -4.01 -15.09 14.42
C GLN A 542 -3.03 -16.15 14.89
N MET A 543 -2.09 -16.55 14.05
CA MET A 543 -1.12 -17.60 14.39
C MET A 543 -0.33 -17.24 15.64
N VAL A 544 0.20 -16.01 15.73
CA VAL A 544 0.95 -15.54 16.90
C VAL A 544 0.09 -15.54 18.16
N VAL A 545 -1.12 -14.94 18.11
CA VAL A 545 -1.99 -14.84 19.29
C VAL A 545 -2.51 -16.20 19.74
N HIS A 546 -2.98 -17.05 18.81
CA HIS A 546 -3.43 -18.39 19.15
C HIS A 546 -2.30 -19.27 19.68
N TRP A 547 -1.09 -19.15 19.14
CA TRP A 547 0.05 -19.87 19.68
C TRP A 547 0.33 -19.47 21.12
N LEU A 548 0.25 -18.18 21.46
CA LEU A 548 0.40 -17.71 22.84
C LEU A 548 -0.70 -18.27 23.76
N ILE A 549 -1.97 -18.25 23.31
CA ILE A 549 -3.10 -18.83 24.06
C ILE A 549 -2.89 -20.32 24.33
N ASP A 550 -2.39 -21.07 23.35
CA ASP A 550 -2.24 -22.52 23.44
C ASP A 550 -0.99 -22.95 24.24
N ASN A 551 0.03 -22.08 24.34
CA ASN A 551 1.36 -22.43 24.88
C ASN A 551 1.76 -21.62 26.11
N THR A 552 0.92 -20.71 26.59
CA THR A 552 1.21 -19.89 27.77
C THR A 552 -0.03 -19.77 28.68
N ASP A 553 0.19 -19.49 29.96
CA ASP A 553 -0.88 -19.16 30.91
C ASP A 553 -1.09 -17.63 31.03
N ALA A 554 -0.60 -16.87 30.05
CA ALA A 554 -0.58 -15.41 30.04
C ALA A 554 -1.98 -14.80 29.81
#